data_AF-A0A7V5K8E5-F1
#
_entry.id   AF-A0A7V5K8E5-F1
#
_cell.length_a   1.000
_cell.length_b   1.000
_cell.length_c   1.000
_cell.angle_alpha   90.00
_cell.angle_beta   90.00
_cell.angle_gamma   90.00
#
_symmetry.space_group_name_H-M   'P 1'
#
loop_
_entity.id
_entity.type
_entity.pdbx_description
1 polymer ?
#
loop_
_entity_poly.entity_id
_entity_poly.type
_entity_poly.pdbx_seq_one_letter_code
_entity_poly.pdbx_strand_id
1 'polypeptide(L)'
;MKKILFGLFAFGLIINSAILFGDDLPPLQREIFSARNKVMPALVHIQPVVTDFRTGKMIKQSVVGSGVIFHPDGYVVTNYHVAGKAERIICTLGDKEQVKAELIGGDPST
;
A
#
# COMPACT_ATOMS: atom_id res chain seq x y z
N MET A 1 21.01 -2.71 -35.86
CA MET A 1 21.08 -3.71 -34.77
C MET A 1 21.93 -3.13 -33.66
N LYS A 2 21.35 -2.74 -32.51
CA LYS A 2 22.06 -2.04 -31.42
C LYS A 2 22.19 -3.00 -30.23
N LYS A 3 23.43 -3.38 -29.91
CA LYS A 3 23.79 -4.19 -28.73
C LYS A 3 23.98 -3.26 -27.54
N ILE A 4 23.38 -3.58 -26.39
CA ILE A 4 23.58 -2.86 -25.13
C ILE A 4 24.31 -3.80 -24.17
N LEU A 5 25.44 -3.30 -23.67
CA LEU A 5 26.41 -3.95 -22.80
C LEU A 5 25.96 -3.79 -21.33
N PHE A 6 25.77 -4.90 -20.61
CA PHE A 6 25.57 -4.90 -19.16
C PHE A 6 26.91 -4.71 -18.46
N GLY A 7 27.10 -3.56 -17.79
CA GLY A 7 28.26 -3.27 -16.96
C GLY A 7 27.85 -3.14 -15.50
N LEU A 8 28.00 -4.24 -14.76
CA LEU A 8 27.90 -4.31 -13.31
C LEU A 8 29.30 -4.08 -12.73
N PHE A 9 29.69 -2.86 -12.31
CA PHE A 9 30.89 -2.64 -11.46
C PHE A 9 30.96 -1.16 -11.03
N ALA A 10 30.33 -0.82 -9.90
CA ALA A 10 30.70 0.29 -8.99
C ALA A 10 29.54 0.63 -8.03
N PHE A 11 29.18 -0.30 -7.14
CA PHE A 11 28.29 0.02 -6.01
C PHE A 11 28.93 -0.46 -4.69
N GLY A 12 30.24 -0.28 -4.57
CA GLY A 12 31.05 -0.78 -3.46
C GLY A 12 31.86 0.29 -2.71
N LEU A 13 31.67 1.58 -2.99
CA LEU A 13 32.52 2.63 -2.41
C LEU A 13 31.78 3.90 -1.97
N ILE A 14 30.52 3.79 -1.52
CA ILE A 14 29.82 4.88 -0.81
C ILE A 14 29.00 4.25 0.34
N ILE A 15 29.65 3.56 1.26
CA ILE A 15 29.04 3.10 2.51
C ILE A 15 30.03 3.33 3.66
N ASN A 16 30.46 4.57 3.89
CA ASN A 16 31.20 4.88 5.13
C ASN A 16 31.32 6.39 5.47
N SER A 17 30.23 7.15 5.32
CA SER A 17 30.18 8.51 5.90
C SER A 17 28.87 8.83 6.63
N ALA A 18 27.89 7.91 6.64
CA ALA A 18 26.60 8.14 7.30
C ALA A 18 26.52 7.65 8.76
N ILE A 19 27.61 7.11 9.32
CA ILE A 19 27.63 6.58 10.71
C ILE A 19 28.06 7.67 11.73
N LEU A 20 28.37 8.90 11.29
CA LEU A 20 28.86 9.98 12.17
C LEU A 20 27.89 11.17 12.35
N PHE A 21 26.65 11.09 11.86
CA PHE A 21 25.63 12.07 12.20
C PHE A 21 24.69 11.46 13.22
N GLY A 22 24.83 11.88 14.48
CA GLY A 22 23.92 11.49 15.56
C GLY A 22 22.47 11.81 15.20
N ASP A 23 21.56 10.93 15.59
CA ASP A 23 20.11 10.99 15.39
C ASP A 23 19.42 12.14 16.16
N ASP A 24 19.92 13.37 16.09
CA ASP A 24 19.22 14.54 16.59
C ASP A 24 18.21 15.03 15.54
N LEU A 25 17.19 14.20 15.30
CA LEU A 25 15.98 14.63 14.64
C LEU A 25 15.39 15.82 15.43
N PRO A 26 15.08 16.96 14.78
CA PRO A 26 14.30 18.04 15.36
C PRO A 26 13.09 17.50 16.14
N PRO A 27 12.71 18.10 17.28
CA PRO A 27 11.64 17.58 18.15
C PRO A 27 10.35 17.23 17.42
N LEU A 28 9.93 18.07 16.47
CA LEU A 28 8.75 17.84 15.64
C LEU A 28 8.86 16.56 14.77
N GLN A 29 10.03 16.30 14.18
CA GLN A 29 10.22 15.10 13.35
C GLN A 29 10.15 13.82 14.20
N ARG A 30 10.67 13.88 15.43
CA ARG A 30 10.57 12.79 16.40
C ARG A 30 9.10 12.49 16.75
N GLU A 31 8.30 13.52 16.97
CA GLU A 31 6.86 13.39 17.24
C GLU A 31 6.11 12.80 16.04
N ILE A 32 6.37 13.31 14.83
CA ILE A 32 5.77 12.79 13.59
C ILE A 32 6.12 11.32 13.40
N PHE A 33 7.38 10.93 13.60
CA PHE A 33 7.82 9.55 13.46
C PHE A 33 7.21 8.64 14.53
N SER A 34 7.08 9.11 15.76
CA SER A 34 6.39 8.37 16.82
C SER A 34 4.92 8.11 16.45
N ALA A 35 4.20 9.12 15.98
CA ALA A 35 2.81 8.99 15.55
C ALA A 35 2.67 8.03 14.35
N ARG A 36 3.51 8.22 13.32
CA ARG A 36 3.56 7.35 12.14
C ARG A 36 3.78 5.88 12.53
N ASN A 37 4.78 5.61 13.37
CA ASN A 37 5.15 4.25 13.75
C ASN A 37 4.03 3.54 14.52
N LYS A 38 3.20 4.28 15.27
CA LYS A 38 2.01 3.73 15.95
C LYS A 38 0.89 3.36 14.98
N VAL A 39 0.72 4.10 13.89
CA VAL A 39 -0.40 3.90 12.94
C VAL A 39 -0.04 2.92 11.82
N MET A 40 1.23 2.86 11.41
CA MET A 40 1.69 2.05 10.29
C MET A 40 1.20 0.59 10.29
N PRO A 41 1.24 -0.15 11.42
CA PRO A 41 0.79 -1.54 11.44
C PRO A 41 -0.70 -1.75 11.09
N ALA A 42 -1.53 -0.73 11.27
CA ALA A 42 -2.96 -0.79 10.98
C ALA A 42 -3.30 -0.39 9.53
N LEU A 43 -2.36 0.19 8.79
CA LEU A 43 -2.60 0.66 7.42
C LEU A 43 -2.58 -0.50 6.43
N VAL A 44 -3.57 -0.53 5.55
CA VAL A 44 -3.74 -1.57 4.54
C VAL A 44 -3.79 -0.95 3.16
N HIS A 45 -3.05 -1.52 2.22
CA HIS A 45 -3.19 -1.20 0.81
C HIS A 45 -4.28 -2.06 0.20
N ILE A 46 -5.22 -1.46 -0.52
CA ILE A 46 -6.38 -2.16 -1.09
C ILE A 46 -6.32 -2.10 -2.61
N GLN A 47 -6.47 -3.26 -3.24
CA GLN A 47 -6.54 -3.44 -4.68
C GLN A 47 -7.86 -4.12 -5.05
N PRO A 48 -8.91 -3.33 -5.34
CA PRO A 48 -10.15 -3.83 -5.84
C PRO A 48 -10.04 -4.14 -7.33
N VAL A 49 -10.58 -5.27 -7.75
CA VAL A 49 -10.72 -5.66 -9.16
C VAL A 49 -12.19 -5.54 -9.53
N VAL A 50 -12.47 -4.66 -10.48
CA VAL A 50 -13.81 -4.42 -11.03
C VAL A 50 -13.83 -4.95 -12.45
N THR A 51 -14.94 -5.59 -12.85
CA THR A 51 -15.16 -5.99 -14.24
C THR A 51 -16.05 -4.96 -14.93
N ASP A 52 -15.55 -4.36 -16.00
CA ASP A 52 -16.28 -3.44 -16.87
C ASP A 52 -16.76 -4.19 -18.12
N PHE A 53 -18.04 -4.02 -18.45
CA PHE A 53 -18.71 -4.59 -19.64
C PHE A 53 -19.13 -3.54 -20.67
N ARG A 54 -18.85 -2.25 -20.45
CA ARG A 54 -19.37 -1.13 -21.25
C ARG A 54 -18.91 -1.14 -22.71
N THR A 55 -17.84 -1.87 -23.03
CA THR A 55 -17.31 -2.04 -24.39
C THR A 55 -17.83 -3.29 -25.11
N GLY A 56 -18.70 -4.09 -24.48
CA GLY A 56 -19.11 -5.41 -24.98
C GLY A 56 -18.05 -6.50 -24.77
N LYS A 57 -16.88 -6.16 -24.20
CA LYS A 57 -15.82 -7.07 -23.79
C LYS A 57 -15.63 -6.98 -22.28
N MET A 58 -15.39 -8.12 -21.65
CA MET A 58 -15.03 -8.21 -20.23
C MET A 58 -13.62 -7.64 -20.02
N ILE A 59 -13.50 -6.48 -19.37
CA ILE A 59 -12.23 -5.87 -19.01
C ILE A 59 -12.13 -5.84 -17.48
N LYS A 60 -11.09 -6.49 -16.93
CA LYS A 60 -10.76 -6.38 -15.52
C LYS A 60 -9.90 -5.13 -15.30
N GLN A 61 -10.39 -4.22 -14.47
CA GLN A 61 -9.67 -3.03 -14.06
C GLN A 61 -9.34 -3.14 -12.58
N SER A 62 -8.08 -2.84 -12.24
CA SER A 62 -7.65 -2.71 -10.84
C SER A 62 -7.68 -1.24 -10.45
N VAL A 63 -8.30 -0.94 -9.32
CA VAL A 63 -8.19 0.35 -8.64
C VAL A 63 -7.14 0.24 -7.54
N VAL A 64 -6.68 1.37 -7.01
CA VAL A 64 -5.79 1.41 -5.85
C VAL A 64 -6.44 2.26 -4.78
N GLY A 65 -6.42 1.77 -3.54
CA GLY A 65 -6.91 2.48 -2.38
C GLY A 65 -6.14 2.13 -1.11
N SER A 66 -6.60 2.68 0.00
CA SER A 66 -6.07 2.39 1.32
C SER A 66 -7.22 2.15 2.28
N GLY A 67 -6.95 1.41 3.34
CA GLY A 67 -7.87 1.19 4.44
C GLY A 67 -7.12 1.05 5.75
N VAL A 68 -7.88 0.88 6.82
CA VAL A 68 -7.36 0.76 8.17
C VAL A 68 -8.00 -0.44 8.87
N ILE A 69 -7.18 -1.26 9.51
CA ILE A 69 -7.65 -2.33 10.41
C ILE A 69 -8.11 -1.68 11.71
N PHE A 70 -9.37 -1.88 12.09
CA PHE A 70 -9.94 -1.31 13.31
C PHE A 70 -10.34 -2.37 14.36
N HIS A 71 -10.28 -3.65 14.01
CA HIS A 71 -10.66 -4.76 14.88
C HIS A 71 -9.62 -5.88 14.83
N PRO A 72 -9.30 -6.56 15.95
CA PRO A 72 -8.33 -7.65 15.99
C PRO A 72 -8.68 -8.83 15.08
N ASP A 73 -9.97 -9.05 14.79
CA ASP A 73 -10.43 -10.09 13.87
C ASP A 73 -10.12 -9.78 12.38
N GLY A 74 -9.51 -8.64 12.07
CA GLY A 74 -9.10 -8.27 10.72
C GLY A 74 -10.14 -7.45 9.93
N TYR A 75 -11.10 -6.81 10.62
CA TYR A 75 -12.02 -5.89 9.95
C TYR A 75 -11.29 -4.62 9.48
N VAL A 76 -11.46 -4.31 8.19
CA VAL A 76 -10.85 -3.17 7.51
C VAL A 76 -11.94 -2.19 7.08
N VAL A 77 -11.71 -0.90 7.31
CA VAL A 77 -12.57 0.18 6.80
C VAL A 77 -11.87 0.94 5.66
N THR A 78 -12.63 1.27 4.62
CA THR A 78 -12.22 2.10 3.49
C THR A 78 -13.44 2.84 2.93
N ASN A 79 -13.22 3.74 1.98
CA ASN A 79 -14.32 4.45 1.32
C ASN A 79 -15.12 3.51 0.42
N TYR A 80 -16.43 3.77 0.28
CA TYR A 80 -17.29 2.94 -0.55
C TYR A 80 -16.88 2.94 -2.03
N HIS A 81 -16.47 4.09 -2.56
CA HIS A 81 -16.00 4.17 -3.96
C HIS A 81 -14.74 3.34 -4.24
N VAL A 82 -13.97 2.93 -3.21
CA VAL A 82 -12.80 2.06 -3.37
C VAL A 82 -13.23 0.61 -3.51
N ALA A 83 -14.01 0.08 -2.56
CA ALA A 83 -14.27 -1.36 -2.48
C ALA A 83 -15.71 -1.78 -2.86
N GLY A 84 -16.68 -0.86 -2.85
CA GLY A 84 -18.11 -1.17 -2.92
C GLY A 84 -18.59 -1.80 -4.23
N LYS A 85 -17.83 -1.67 -5.33
CA LYS A 85 -18.15 -2.28 -6.64
C LYS A 85 -17.16 -3.37 -7.05
N ALA A 86 -16.27 -3.78 -6.15
CA ALA A 86 -15.23 -4.74 -6.46
C ALA A 86 -15.79 -6.16 -6.49
N GLU A 87 -15.43 -6.93 -7.52
CA GLU A 87 -15.71 -8.38 -7.55
C GLU A 87 -14.68 -9.17 -6.73
N ARG A 88 -13.48 -8.61 -6.57
CA ARG A 88 -12.41 -9.18 -5.76
C ARG A 88 -11.64 -8.06 -5.10
N ILE A 89 -11.30 -8.25 -3.84
CA ILE A 89 -10.50 -7.30 -3.07
C ILE A 89 -9.24 -8.04 -2.61
N ILE A 90 -8.07 -7.50 -2.96
CA ILE A 90 -6.79 -7.95 -2.45
C ILE A 90 -6.27 -6.86 -1.51
N CYS A 91 -5.93 -7.25 -0.30
CA CYS A 91 -5.38 -6.36 0.71
C CYS A 91 -3.91 -6.72 0.94
N THR A 92 -3.03 -5.73 0.96
CA THR A 92 -1.64 -5.90 1.38
C THR A 92 -1.45 -5.26 2.75
N LEU A 93 -1.04 -6.07 3.72
CA LEU A 93 -0.80 -5.66 5.11
C LEU A 93 0.57 -4.99 5.26
N GLY A 94 0.83 -4.39 6.42
CA GLY A 94 2.09 -3.68 6.70
C GLY A 94 3.35 -4.55 6.64
N ASP A 95 3.21 -5.86 6.84
CA ASP A 95 4.27 -6.86 6.69
C ASP A 95 4.46 -7.37 5.24
N LYS A 96 3.70 -6.80 4.30
CA LYS A 96 3.65 -7.17 2.87
C LYS A 96 2.90 -8.47 2.57
N GLU A 97 2.23 -9.07 3.56
CA GLU A 97 1.33 -10.19 3.32
C GLU A 97 0.16 -9.74 2.44
N GLN A 98 -0.21 -10.55 1.45
CA GLN A 98 -1.38 -10.32 0.60
C GLN A 98 -2.49 -11.28 0.98
N VAL A 99 -3.63 -10.73 1.37
CA VAL A 99 -4.82 -11.47 1.78
C VAL A 99 -6.01 -11.12 0.90
N LYS A 100 -6.91 -12.08 0.70
CA LYS A 100 -8.20 -11.81 0.04
C LYS A 100 -9.16 -11.29 1.09
N ALA A 101 -9.90 -10.23 0.74
CA ALA A 101 -10.93 -9.67 1.60
C ALA A 101 -12.32 -9.82 0.97
N GLU A 102 -13.33 -9.89 1.82
CA GLU A 102 -14.73 -9.92 1.46
C GLU A 102 -15.40 -8.60 1.90
N LEU A 103 -16.34 -8.12 1.09
CA LEU A 103 -17.14 -6.94 1.44
C LEU A 103 -18.25 -7.35 2.42
N ILE A 104 -18.13 -6.93 3.68
CA ILE A 104 -19.12 -7.23 4.73
C ILE A 104 -20.32 -6.27 4.69
N GLY A 105 -20.09 -5.00 4.35
CA GLY A 105 -21.11 -3.97 4.28
C GLY A 105 -20.55 -2.67 3.71
N GLY A 106 -21.42 -1.78 3.27
CA GLY A 106 -21.01 -0.51 2.68
C GLY A 106 -22.12 0.54 2.72
N ASP A 107 -21.71 1.80 2.72
CA ASP A 107 -22.58 2.96 2.64
C ASP A 107 -22.34 3.70 1.32
N PRO A 108 -23.24 3.56 0.33
CA PRO A 108 -23.09 4.20 -0.99
C PRO A 108 -23.07 5.72 -0.97
N SER A 109 -23.39 6.37 0.14
CA SER A 109 -23.38 7.84 0.26
C SER A 109 -21.97 8.45 0.44
N THR A 110 -20.92 7.62 0.49
CA THR A 110 -19.51 8.00 0.68
C THR A 110 -18.59 7.78 -0.53
#